data_AF-A0A4Q5QUF4-F1
#
_entry.id   AF-A0A4Q5QUF4-F1
#
_cell.length_a   1.000
_cell.length_b   1.000
_cell.length_c   1.000
_cell.angle_alpha   90.00
_cell.angle_beta   90.00
_cell.angle_gamma   90.00
#
_symmetry.space_group_name_H-M   'P 1'
#
loop_
_entity.id
_entity.type
_entity.pdbx_description
1 polymer ?
#
loop_
_entity_poly.entity_id
_entity_poly.type
_entity_poly.pdbx_seq_one_letter_code
_entity_poly.pdbx_strand_id
1 'polypeptide(L)'
;EYQALHSKPPVLADEMKGKVGTFLTLGRDGKMTLESTYFSETPLKGATGDGATSSSRSARDTSSLPPEAVAPGGKPLSARLHDELAVQRRDILAASILADPALALDYMLFAMADQGRSYSRYGTTITAGRPQDPQMPKDQPATQAQLAIGEAREALVSDWTTAASPVERFEAFRALDDDAKASWLAVTVASSLEAKPDYSSAKTNPLHGRLASILEIDVAKWWRPTSANFFDRVSKGTLLALLTEVGGPVLAARYVGSKKGEISTSCEKLFAGEAITEAETKEAALAWVPDAMRFDAVSSLGDADIDETLDDEDAGDAEGGLTSDDPLEELADHGHDDHEDALEPVNDDATLIAAE
;
A
#
# COMPACT_ATOMS: atom_id res chain seq x y z
N GLU A 1 28.54 -36.53 13.43
CA GLU A 1 28.69 -37.12 12.08
C GLU A 1 27.61 -36.66 11.11
N TYR A 2 26.30 -36.84 11.37
CA TYR A 2 25.22 -36.39 10.47
C TYR A 2 25.32 -34.90 10.03
N GLN A 3 25.57 -33.96 10.95
CA GLN A 3 25.75 -32.54 10.60
C GLN A 3 26.92 -32.27 9.64
N ALA A 4 28.00 -33.07 9.71
CA ALA A 4 29.20 -32.89 8.87
C ALA A 4 29.03 -33.41 7.43
N LEU A 5 27.90 -34.07 7.11
CA LEU A 5 27.56 -34.52 5.76
C LEU A 5 26.73 -33.50 4.98
N HIS A 6 25.93 -32.67 5.68
CA HIS A 6 25.09 -31.64 5.08
C HIS A 6 25.81 -30.28 4.96
N SER A 7 26.80 -29.98 5.81
CA SER A 7 27.60 -28.75 5.72
C SER A 7 28.75 -28.85 4.70
N LYS A 8 28.44 -29.21 3.44
CA LYS A 8 29.41 -29.10 2.33
C LYS A 8 29.24 -27.72 1.67
N PRO A 9 30.25 -26.84 1.66
CA PRO A 9 30.15 -25.58 0.95
C PRO A 9 29.92 -25.86 -0.55
N PRO A 10 29.02 -25.12 -1.22
CA PRO A 10 28.64 -25.39 -2.61
C PRO A 10 29.85 -25.24 -3.53
N VAL A 11 30.29 -26.35 -4.12
CA VAL A 11 31.44 -26.37 -5.03
C VAL A 11 30.98 -25.92 -6.41
N LEU A 12 31.12 -24.62 -6.67
CA LEU A 12 30.92 -24.05 -8.01
C LEU A 12 31.81 -24.77 -9.03
N ALA A 13 31.22 -25.16 -10.17
CA ALA A 13 31.96 -25.70 -11.30
C ALA A 13 33.01 -24.68 -11.80
N ASP A 14 34.15 -25.17 -12.30
CA ASP A 14 35.26 -24.29 -12.71
C ASP A 14 34.88 -23.30 -13.82
N GLU A 15 33.89 -23.64 -14.65
CA GLU A 15 33.30 -22.77 -15.69
C GLU A 15 32.49 -21.59 -15.13
N MET A 16 32.07 -21.66 -13.87
CA MET A 16 31.25 -20.65 -13.18
C MET A 16 32.07 -19.79 -12.23
N LYS A 17 33.19 -20.30 -11.68
CA LYS A 17 34.10 -19.54 -10.79
C LYS A 17 34.57 -18.21 -11.41
N GLY A 18 34.85 -18.20 -12.71
CA GLY A 18 35.26 -16.99 -13.45
C GLY A 18 34.15 -15.96 -13.70
N LYS A 19 32.90 -16.23 -13.29
CA LYS A 19 31.73 -15.34 -13.46
C LYS A 19 31.19 -14.81 -12.12
N VAL A 20 31.68 -15.32 -10.99
CA VAL A 20 31.33 -14.81 -9.66
C VAL A 20 31.82 -13.37 -9.52
N GLY A 21 30.99 -12.48 -8.98
CA GLY A 21 31.33 -11.05 -8.83
C GLY A 21 31.28 -10.23 -10.12
N THR A 22 30.68 -10.76 -11.21
CA THR A 22 30.44 -9.99 -12.44
C THR A 22 29.08 -9.31 -12.42
N PHE A 23 28.97 -8.12 -13.00
CA PHE A 23 27.72 -7.35 -13.03
C PHE A 23 27.04 -7.46 -14.39
N LEU A 24 25.74 -7.77 -14.39
CA LEU A 24 24.92 -7.73 -15.60
C LEU A 24 24.38 -6.31 -15.78
N THR A 25 24.91 -5.59 -16.78
CA THR A 25 24.49 -4.22 -17.09
C THR A 25 23.49 -4.23 -18.24
N LEU A 26 22.44 -3.41 -18.13
CA LEU A 26 21.43 -3.21 -19.17
C LEU A 26 21.71 -1.90 -19.91
N GLY A 27 22.06 -1.99 -21.19
CA GLY A 27 22.25 -0.84 -22.06
C GLY A 27 20.95 -0.07 -22.32
N ARG A 28 21.07 1.22 -22.68
CA ARG A 28 19.92 2.05 -23.09
C ARG A 28 19.26 1.60 -24.41
N ASP A 29 19.89 0.68 -25.12
CA ASP A 29 19.39 -0.04 -26.29
C ASP A 29 18.61 -1.32 -25.92
N GLY A 30 18.44 -1.61 -24.63
CA GLY A 30 17.77 -2.81 -24.13
C GLY A 30 18.65 -4.06 -24.16
N LYS A 31 19.93 -3.96 -24.50
CA LYS A 31 20.83 -5.10 -24.58
C LYS A 31 21.50 -5.35 -23.21
N MET A 32 21.35 -6.58 -22.69
CA MET A 32 22.09 -7.00 -21.51
C MET A 32 23.52 -7.41 -21.87
N THR A 33 24.49 -6.90 -21.13
CA THR A 33 25.92 -7.18 -21.26
C THR A 33 26.49 -7.58 -19.91
N LEU A 34 27.16 -8.72 -19.84
CA LEU A 34 27.88 -9.14 -18.64
C LEU A 34 29.24 -8.45 -18.60
N GLU A 35 29.47 -7.58 -17.62
CA GLU A 35 30.75 -6.90 -17.44
C GLU A 35 31.65 -7.73 -16.51
N SER A 36 32.69 -8.32 -17.10
CA SER A 36 33.56 -9.31 -16.45
C SER A 36 34.72 -8.74 -15.63
N THR A 37 34.63 -7.46 -15.24
CA THR A 37 35.70 -6.76 -14.51
C THR A 37 35.63 -7.05 -13.02
N TYR A 38 36.48 -7.97 -12.56
CA TYR A 38 36.57 -8.40 -11.16
C TYR A 38 37.22 -7.32 -10.27
N PHE A 39 36.58 -6.95 -9.16
CA PHE A 39 37.21 -6.16 -8.11
C PHE A 39 37.92 -7.09 -7.12
N SER A 40 39.23 -6.95 -6.98
CA SER A 40 40.03 -7.69 -6.00
C SER A 40 39.76 -7.22 -4.57
N GLU A 41 39.65 -8.15 -3.62
CA GLU A 41 39.51 -7.86 -2.17
C GLU A 41 40.73 -7.15 -1.54
N THR A 42 41.81 -6.93 -2.29
CA THR A 42 43.00 -6.25 -1.79
C THR A 42 42.68 -4.78 -1.48
N PRO A 43 42.77 -4.33 -0.21
CA PRO A 43 42.47 -2.95 0.12
C PRO A 43 43.43 -2.00 -0.60
N LEU A 44 42.89 -0.98 -1.25
CA LEU A 44 43.69 0.10 -1.84
C LEU A 44 44.55 0.73 -0.75
N LYS A 45 45.85 0.44 -0.75
CA LYS A 45 46.83 1.13 0.10
C LYS A 45 46.85 2.60 -0.29
N GLY A 46 46.11 3.41 0.46
CA GLY A 46 46.16 4.86 0.35
C GLY A 46 47.60 5.32 0.50
N ALA A 47 48.09 6.05 -0.51
CA ALA A 47 49.46 6.53 -0.52
C ALA A 47 49.64 7.62 0.54
N THR A 48 49.99 7.23 1.76
CA THR A 48 50.63 8.09 2.75
C THR A 48 52.06 8.39 2.30
N GLY A 49 52.18 9.11 1.19
CA GLY A 49 53.42 9.66 0.68
C GLY A 49 53.52 11.12 1.12
N ASP A 50 54.22 11.35 2.22
CA ASP A 50 54.58 12.71 2.63
C ASP A 50 55.55 13.28 1.58
N GLY A 51 55.06 14.21 0.77
CA GLY A 51 55.61 14.52 -0.53
C GLY A 51 55.07 15.82 -1.07
N ALA A 52 55.66 16.92 -0.61
CA ALA A 52 55.29 18.28 -0.99
C ALA A 52 55.44 18.52 -2.50
N THR A 53 54.37 18.24 -3.24
CA THR A 53 54.20 18.68 -4.62
C THR A 53 53.06 19.68 -4.65
N SER A 54 53.40 20.92 -5.01
CA SER A 54 52.45 21.99 -5.34
C SER A 54 51.75 21.68 -6.66
N SER A 55 50.99 20.58 -6.68
CA SER A 55 49.95 20.38 -7.66
C SER A 55 48.89 21.45 -7.40
N SER A 56 48.80 22.39 -8.33
CA SER A 56 47.64 23.26 -8.48
C SER A 56 46.42 22.35 -8.67
N ARG A 57 45.76 21.98 -7.56
CA ARG A 57 44.48 21.32 -7.60
C ARG A 57 43.54 22.34 -8.21
N SER A 58 43.26 22.18 -9.51
CA SER A 58 42.34 23.03 -10.26
C SER A 58 41.17 23.37 -9.38
N ALA A 59 40.92 24.68 -9.17
CA ALA A 59 39.79 25.13 -8.38
C ALA A 59 38.55 24.44 -8.95
N ARG A 60 38.01 23.48 -8.19
CA ARG A 60 36.92 22.62 -8.66
C ARG A 60 35.77 23.56 -8.92
N ASP A 61 35.33 23.66 -10.17
CA ASP A 61 34.41 24.72 -10.59
C ASP A 61 33.09 24.63 -9.81
N THR A 62 32.95 25.50 -8.81
CA THR A 62 31.78 25.55 -7.94
C THR A 62 30.66 26.40 -8.52
N SER A 63 30.82 27.01 -9.70
CA SER A 63 29.76 27.81 -10.33
C SER A 63 28.52 26.98 -10.71
N SER A 64 28.67 25.67 -10.79
CA SER A 64 27.60 24.69 -11.03
C SER A 64 26.98 24.09 -9.75
N LEU A 65 27.55 24.37 -8.57
CA LEU A 65 27.02 23.91 -7.29
C LEU A 65 26.00 24.93 -6.74
N PRO A 66 24.93 24.47 -6.06
CA PRO A 66 24.00 25.37 -5.40
C PRO A 66 24.68 26.05 -4.20
N PRO A 67 24.24 27.26 -3.80
CA PRO A 67 24.95 28.08 -2.82
C PRO A 67 25.09 27.40 -1.44
N GLU A 68 24.13 26.57 -1.04
CA GLU A 68 24.18 25.77 0.20
C GLU A 68 25.31 24.72 0.22
N ALA A 69 25.85 24.34 -0.93
CA ALA A 69 26.96 23.39 -1.05
C ALA A 69 28.36 24.05 -1.09
N VAL A 70 28.45 25.39 -0.98
CA VAL A 70 29.69 26.15 -1.17
C VAL A 70 30.08 26.90 0.11
N ALA A 71 31.29 26.62 0.60
CA ALA A 71 31.88 27.28 1.75
C ALA A 71 32.36 28.72 1.41
N PRO A 72 32.47 29.61 2.41
CA PRO A 72 33.13 30.91 2.25
C PRO A 72 34.51 30.77 1.61
N GLY A 73 34.77 31.56 0.56
CA GLY A 73 35.97 31.42 -0.29
C GLY A 73 35.79 30.48 -1.49
N GLY A 74 34.57 30.06 -1.82
CA GLY A 74 34.23 29.42 -3.10
C GLY A 74 34.69 27.97 -3.24
N LYS A 75 34.94 27.27 -2.12
CA LYS A 75 35.28 25.83 -2.13
C LYS A 75 34.02 25.02 -1.84
N PRO A 76 33.83 23.82 -2.40
CA PRO A 76 32.73 22.96 -2.02
C PRO A 76 32.85 22.55 -0.54
N LEU A 77 31.73 22.44 0.16
CA LEU A 77 31.66 21.78 1.47
C LEU A 77 32.03 20.29 1.32
N SER A 78 32.50 19.67 2.41
CA SER A 78 32.59 18.20 2.45
C SER A 78 31.18 17.62 2.56
N ALA A 79 30.93 16.46 1.93
CA ALA A 79 29.62 15.80 1.95
C ALA A 79 29.09 15.63 3.39
N ARG A 80 29.94 15.07 4.28
CA ARG A 80 29.63 14.93 5.71
C ARG A 80 29.18 16.26 6.37
N LEU A 81 29.88 17.36 6.12
CA LEU A 81 29.53 18.66 6.73
C LEU A 81 28.23 19.21 6.13
N HIS A 82 28.01 19.03 4.84
CA HIS A 82 26.75 19.40 4.18
C HIS A 82 25.56 18.62 4.77
N ASP A 83 25.73 17.31 4.99
CA ASP A 83 24.69 16.45 5.58
C ASP A 83 24.43 16.82 7.06
N GLU A 84 25.48 17.02 7.86
CA GLU A 84 25.38 17.52 9.25
C GLU A 84 24.62 18.87 9.32
N LEU A 85 24.93 19.81 8.43
CA LEU A 85 24.25 21.11 8.33
C LEU A 85 22.81 20.98 7.83
N ALA A 86 22.52 20.04 6.93
CA ALA A 86 21.16 19.78 6.45
C ALA A 86 20.26 19.25 7.57
N VAL A 87 20.78 18.35 8.42
CA VAL A 87 20.10 17.85 9.63
C VAL A 87 19.85 19.00 10.62
N GLN A 88 20.88 19.79 10.95
CA GLN A 88 20.73 20.93 11.87
C GLN A 88 19.76 22.00 11.35
N ARG A 89 19.75 22.27 10.03
CA ARG A 89 18.78 23.18 9.40
C ARG A 89 17.34 22.66 9.53
N ARG A 90 17.13 21.34 9.40
CA ARG A 90 15.84 20.71 9.68
C ARG A 90 15.47 20.82 11.15
N ASP A 91 16.40 20.63 12.08
CA ASP A 91 16.11 20.78 13.52
C ASP A 91 15.64 22.19 13.89
N ILE A 92 16.27 23.22 13.33
CA ILE A 92 15.84 24.61 13.53
C ILE A 92 14.41 24.82 13.02
N LEU A 93 14.06 24.24 11.85
CA LEU A 93 12.70 24.30 11.32
C LEU A 93 11.71 23.54 12.22
N ALA A 94 12.04 22.31 12.62
CA ALA A 94 11.19 21.48 13.47
C ALA A 94 10.92 22.16 14.83
N ALA A 95 11.97 22.66 15.49
CA ALA A 95 11.85 23.41 16.74
C ALA A 95 11.02 24.69 16.60
N SER A 96 11.08 25.35 15.43
CA SER A 96 10.26 26.54 15.13
C SER A 96 8.79 26.20 14.92
N ILE A 97 8.50 25.10 14.22
CA ILE A 97 7.13 24.60 13.95
C ILE A 97 6.39 24.23 15.25
N LEU A 98 7.10 23.79 16.30
CA LEU A 98 6.48 23.52 17.61
C LEU A 98 5.78 24.74 18.22
N ALA A 99 6.16 25.96 17.83
CA ALA A 99 5.54 27.20 18.28
C ALA A 99 4.37 27.67 17.40
N ASP A 100 4.11 27.01 16.26
CA ASP A 100 3.03 27.35 15.31
C ASP A 100 2.21 26.10 14.91
N PRO A 101 1.26 25.67 15.77
CA PRO A 101 0.39 24.52 15.47
C PRO A 101 -0.53 24.73 14.26
N ALA A 102 -0.82 25.98 13.87
CA ALA A 102 -1.66 26.28 12.72
C ALA A 102 -0.90 26.01 11.41
N LEU A 103 0.35 26.49 11.31
CA LEU A 103 1.23 26.14 10.20
C LEU A 103 1.55 24.64 10.15
N ALA A 104 1.69 24.00 11.31
CA ALA A 104 1.89 22.55 11.41
C ALA A 104 0.69 21.77 10.82
N LEU A 105 -0.54 22.18 11.16
CA LEU A 105 -1.78 21.59 10.64
C LEU A 105 -1.92 21.80 9.12
N ASP A 106 -1.71 23.04 8.64
CA ASP A 106 -1.72 23.37 7.20
C ASP A 106 -0.72 22.50 6.42
N TYR A 107 0.52 22.37 6.92
CA TYR A 107 1.56 21.58 6.28
C TYR A 107 1.29 20.07 6.31
N MET A 108 0.82 19.54 7.45
CA MET A 108 0.41 18.15 7.60
C MET A 108 -0.69 17.81 6.59
N LEU A 109 -1.73 18.63 6.52
CA LEU A 109 -2.87 18.39 5.64
C LEU A 109 -2.48 18.54 4.15
N PHE A 110 -1.71 19.57 3.80
CA PHE A 110 -1.17 19.72 2.44
C PHE A 110 -0.36 18.49 2.00
N ALA A 111 0.56 18.00 2.84
CA ALA A 111 1.39 16.83 2.54
C ALA A 111 0.56 15.54 2.37
N MET A 112 -0.56 15.40 3.10
CA MET A 112 -1.49 14.29 2.93
C MET A 112 -2.46 14.46 1.76
N ALA A 113 -2.74 15.67 1.30
CA ALA A 113 -3.65 15.94 0.18
C ALA A 113 -2.95 15.84 -1.19
N ASP A 114 -1.74 16.38 -1.33
CA ASP A 114 -1.03 16.52 -2.63
C ASP A 114 -0.26 15.25 -3.06
N GLN A 115 -0.91 14.08 -2.98
CA GLN A 115 -0.29 12.78 -3.28
C GLN A 115 -0.21 12.46 -4.79
N GLY A 116 -0.89 13.23 -5.64
CA GLY A 116 -1.04 12.91 -7.07
C GLY A 116 0.27 12.97 -7.88
N ARG A 117 1.34 13.57 -7.35
CA ARG A 117 2.62 13.76 -8.04
C ARG A 117 3.70 12.86 -7.44
N SER A 118 3.70 11.60 -7.88
CA SER A 118 4.44 10.39 -7.43
C SER A 118 5.92 10.49 -7.02
N TYR A 119 6.58 11.65 -7.11
CA TYR A 119 8.01 11.85 -6.80
C TYR A 119 8.30 13.09 -5.96
N SER A 120 7.28 13.88 -5.58
CA SER A 120 7.46 15.06 -4.73
C SER A 120 7.67 14.67 -3.26
N ARG A 121 8.93 14.42 -2.87
CA ARG A 121 9.35 14.35 -1.47
C ARG A 121 9.20 15.74 -0.84
N TYR A 122 8.09 16.02 -0.15
CA TYR A 122 7.84 17.33 0.49
C TYR A 122 8.79 17.64 1.67
N GLY A 123 9.73 16.75 2.01
CA GLY A 123 10.62 16.89 3.17
C GLY A 123 10.03 16.34 4.48
N THR A 124 8.94 15.57 4.40
CA THR A 124 8.26 14.94 5.53
C THR A 124 7.99 13.45 5.27
N THR A 125 7.81 12.69 6.36
CA THR A 125 7.32 11.30 6.36
C THR A 125 5.79 11.22 6.48
N ILE A 126 5.12 12.31 6.81
CA ILE A 126 3.66 12.40 6.92
C ILE A 126 3.04 12.16 5.54
N THR A 127 2.20 11.13 5.45
CA THR A 127 1.42 10.75 4.26
C THR A 127 0.11 10.11 4.69
N ALA A 128 -0.89 10.06 3.80
CA ALA A 128 -2.14 9.31 4.00
C ALA A 128 -2.28 8.28 2.87
N GLY A 129 -1.42 7.25 2.90
CA GLY A 129 -1.30 6.26 1.82
C GLY A 129 -2.62 5.59 1.44
N ARG A 130 -2.69 5.06 0.21
CA ARG A 130 -3.88 4.32 -0.25
C ARG A 130 -4.03 3.01 0.54
N PRO A 131 -5.25 2.68 1.01
CA PRO A 131 -5.56 1.40 1.65
C PRO A 131 -5.13 0.19 0.81
N GLN A 132 -4.61 -0.84 1.48
CA GLN A 132 -4.31 -2.16 0.89
C GLN A 132 -5.54 -3.08 0.89
N ASP A 133 -6.64 -2.59 0.33
CA ASP A 133 -7.94 -3.27 0.39
C ASP A 133 -8.02 -4.53 -0.50
N PRO A 134 -8.77 -5.57 -0.09
CA PRO A 134 -9.07 -6.72 -0.93
C PRO A 134 -9.76 -6.32 -2.25
N GLN A 135 -9.33 -6.93 -3.36
CA GLN A 135 -9.86 -6.63 -4.69
C GLN A 135 -11.36 -6.91 -4.79
N MET A 136 -12.15 -5.87 -5.05
CA MET A 136 -13.59 -5.98 -5.30
C MET A 136 -13.88 -6.49 -6.73
N PRO A 137 -15.02 -7.20 -6.96
CA PRO A 137 -15.46 -7.58 -8.30
C PRO A 137 -15.70 -6.35 -9.18
N LYS A 138 -15.20 -6.39 -10.43
CA LYS A 138 -15.25 -5.24 -11.35
C LYS A 138 -16.66 -4.80 -11.73
N ASP A 139 -17.59 -5.75 -11.81
CA ASP A 139 -18.98 -5.52 -12.24
C ASP A 139 -19.93 -5.23 -11.07
N GLN A 140 -19.40 -5.01 -9.86
CA GLN A 140 -20.22 -4.66 -8.71
C GLN A 140 -20.62 -3.17 -8.79
N PRO A 141 -21.92 -2.82 -8.73
CA PRO A 141 -22.35 -1.43 -8.77
C PRO A 141 -21.84 -0.66 -7.54
N ALA A 142 -21.61 0.64 -7.73
CA ALA A 142 -21.17 1.52 -6.65
C ALA A 142 -22.18 1.52 -5.49
N THR A 143 -21.67 1.40 -4.26
CA THR A 143 -22.50 1.53 -3.05
C THR A 143 -22.88 2.99 -2.81
N GLN A 144 -23.92 3.23 -2.01
CA GLN A 144 -24.31 4.60 -1.62
C GLN A 144 -23.16 5.33 -0.89
N ALA A 145 -22.36 4.59 -0.10
CA ALA A 145 -21.16 5.14 0.54
C ALA A 145 -20.08 5.54 -0.48
N GLN A 146 -19.84 4.73 -1.52
CA GLN A 146 -18.89 5.07 -2.59
C GLN A 146 -19.33 6.29 -3.39
N LEU A 147 -20.64 6.42 -3.66
CA LEU A 147 -21.20 7.60 -4.33
C LEU A 147 -21.02 8.85 -3.48
N ALA A 148 -21.39 8.81 -2.19
CA ALA A 148 -21.23 9.95 -1.28
C ALA A 148 -19.76 10.37 -1.10
N ILE A 149 -18.81 9.42 -1.06
CA ILE A 149 -17.37 9.73 -1.05
C ILE A 149 -16.94 10.36 -2.38
N GLY A 150 -17.47 9.91 -3.52
CA GLY A 150 -17.24 10.51 -4.83
C GLY A 150 -17.70 11.97 -4.89
N GLU A 151 -18.95 12.22 -4.52
CA GLU A 151 -19.56 13.56 -4.46
C GLU A 151 -18.78 14.50 -3.52
N ALA A 152 -18.39 14.02 -2.33
CA ALA A 152 -17.58 14.79 -1.39
C ALA A 152 -16.19 15.15 -1.95
N ARG A 153 -15.60 14.29 -2.78
CA ARG A 153 -14.32 14.54 -3.47
C ARG A 153 -14.46 15.53 -4.62
N GLU A 154 -15.55 15.46 -5.38
CA GLU A 154 -15.85 16.39 -6.47
C GLU A 154 -16.20 17.80 -5.96
N ALA A 155 -16.75 17.91 -4.75
CA ALA A 155 -17.06 19.19 -4.10
C ALA A 155 -15.82 19.94 -3.55
N LEU A 156 -14.62 19.35 -3.56
CA LEU A 156 -13.42 19.96 -2.99
C LEU A 156 -12.91 21.15 -3.82
N VAL A 157 -12.66 22.27 -3.14
CA VAL A 157 -11.89 23.40 -3.68
C VAL A 157 -10.47 22.90 -3.97
N SER A 158 -10.17 22.67 -5.24
CA SER A 158 -8.98 21.96 -5.72
C SER A 158 -8.08 22.79 -6.63
N ASP A 159 -8.42 24.06 -6.89
CA ASP A 159 -7.62 24.98 -7.72
C ASP A 159 -6.18 25.17 -7.21
N TRP A 160 -5.95 25.02 -5.90
CA TRP A 160 -4.61 25.05 -5.30
C TRP A 160 -3.68 23.96 -5.85
N THR A 161 -4.22 22.87 -6.42
CA THR A 161 -3.44 21.76 -7.00
C THR A 161 -2.82 22.09 -8.37
N THR A 162 -3.25 23.19 -8.99
CA THR A 162 -2.88 23.54 -10.38
C THR A 162 -1.43 23.99 -10.54
N ALA A 163 -0.86 24.67 -9.53
CA ALA A 163 0.48 25.25 -9.63
C ALA A 163 1.58 24.19 -9.78
N ALA A 164 2.66 24.53 -10.50
CA ALA A 164 3.73 23.59 -10.82
C ALA A 164 4.64 23.34 -9.61
N SER A 165 4.97 24.39 -8.84
CA SER A 165 5.83 24.28 -7.67
C SER A 165 5.07 23.75 -6.44
N PRO A 166 5.63 22.77 -5.69
CA PRO A 166 5.13 22.41 -4.36
C PRO A 166 4.96 23.61 -3.42
N VAL A 167 5.84 24.62 -3.50
CA VAL A 167 5.79 25.81 -2.64
C VAL A 167 4.59 26.70 -3.01
N GLU A 168 4.31 26.87 -4.29
CA GLU A 168 3.14 27.63 -4.76
C GLU A 168 1.84 26.94 -4.38
N ARG A 169 1.79 25.60 -4.52
CA ARG A 169 0.62 24.81 -4.08
C ARG A 169 0.43 24.85 -2.57
N PHE A 170 1.50 24.86 -1.79
CA PHE A 170 1.42 25.00 -0.33
C PHE A 170 0.86 26.36 0.08
N GLU A 171 1.37 27.48 -0.46
CA GLU A 171 0.83 28.80 -0.12
C GLU A 171 -0.63 28.98 -0.63
N ALA A 172 -0.98 28.39 -1.78
CA ALA A 172 -2.36 28.34 -2.25
C ALA A 172 -3.27 27.50 -1.34
N PHE A 173 -2.76 26.39 -0.79
CA PHE A 173 -3.46 25.56 0.19
C PHE A 173 -3.67 26.30 1.52
N ARG A 174 -2.65 27.01 2.01
CA ARG A 174 -2.74 27.84 3.22
C ARG A 174 -3.77 28.96 3.10
N ALA A 175 -3.95 29.49 1.89
CA ALA A 175 -4.92 30.54 1.57
C ALA A 175 -6.38 30.05 1.43
N LEU A 176 -6.63 28.73 1.53
CA LEU A 176 -7.99 28.20 1.68
C LEU A 176 -8.60 28.66 3.01
N ASP A 177 -9.93 28.76 3.05
CA ASP A 177 -10.67 28.93 4.30
C ASP A 177 -10.72 27.63 5.13
N ASP A 178 -11.12 27.77 6.39
CA ASP A 178 -11.16 26.67 7.35
C ASP A 178 -12.16 25.57 6.94
N ASP A 179 -13.25 25.91 6.25
CA ASP A 179 -14.26 24.96 5.77
C ASP A 179 -13.73 24.10 4.60
N ALA A 180 -13.00 24.71 3.65
CA ALA A 180 -12.32 23.99 2.59
C ALA A 180 -11.21 23.09 3.15
N LYS A 181 -10.42 23.57 4.12
CA LYS A 181 -9.41 22.74 4.83
C LYS A 181 -10.06 21.59 5.60
N ALA A 182 -11.14 21.84 6.33
CA ALA A 182 -11.89 20.78 7.02
C ALA A 182 -12.47 19.73 6.06
N SER A 183 -12.93 20.15 4.87
CA SER A 183 -13.41 19.25 3.82
C SER A 183 -12.27 18.38 3.27
N TRP A 184 -11.09 18.95 3.02
CA TRP A 184 -9.89 18.19 2.66
C TRP A 184 -9.50 17.19 3.75
N LEU A 185 -9.49 17.60 5.02
CA LEU A 185 -9.20 16.71 6.16
C LEU A 185 -10.17 15.52 6.20
N ALA A 186 -11.48 15.79 6.10
CA ALA A 186 -12.50 14.75 6.13
C ALA A 186 -12.34 13.74 4.98
N VAL A 187 -12.10 14.22 3.75
CA VAL A 187 -11.87 13.35 2.58
C VAL A 187 -10.57 12.56 2.72
N THR A 188 -9.48 13.18 3.18
CA THR A 188 -8.19 12.52 3.39
C THR A 188 -8.31 11.39 4.41
N VAL A 189 -8.94 11.64 5.56
CA VAL A 189 -9.18 10.61 6.59
C VAL A 189 -10.10 9.51 6.08
N ALA A 190 -11.21 9.85 5.41
CA ALA A 190 -12.12 8.85 4.85
C ALA A 190 -11.45 7.97 3.77
N SER A 191 -10.51 8.53 3.01
CA SER A 191 -9.76 7.82 1.96
C SER A 191 -8.60 6.97 2.49
N SER A 192 -8.21 7.11 3.77
CA SER A 192 -7.12 6.36 4.39
C SER A 192 -7.60 5.24 5.33
N LEU A 193 -8.91 4.97 5.40
CA LEU A 193 -9.46 3.86 6.19
C LEU A 193 -9.25 2.53 5.45
N GLU A 194 -8.61 1.56 6.11
CA GLU A 194 -8.36 0.23 5.54
C GLU A 194 -9.49 -0.74 5.88
N ALA A 195 -9.96 -1.53 4.89
CA ALA A 195 -11.06 -2.45 5.07
C ALA A 195 -10.77 -3.55 6.11
N LYS A 196 -9.49 -3.90 6.31
CA LYS A 196 -9.01 -4.94 7.22
C LYS A 196 -7.65 -4.55 7.81
N PRO A 197 -7.32 -4.94 9.07
CA PRO A 197 -6.00 -4.67 9.65
C PRO A 197 -4.86 -5.45 8.98
N ASP A 198 -5.18 -6.61 8.41
CA ASP A 198 -4.30 -7.43 7.59
C ASP A 198 -5.13 -8.25 6.59
N TYR A 199 -4.48 -8.76 5.55
CA TYR A 199 -5.15 -9.49 4.48
C TYR A 199 -5.81 -10.79 4.98
N SER A 200 -5.21 -11.46 5.96
CA SER A 200 -5.61 -12.78 6.48
C SER A 200 -6.72 -12.75 7.54
N SER A 201 -6.80 -11.74 8.41
CA SER A 201 -7.71 -11.76 9.57
C SER A 201 -9.18 -11.89 9.19
N ALA A 202 -9.93 -12.65 10.00
CA ALA A 202 -11.39 -12.72 9.94
C ALA A 202 -12.08 -11.67 10.84
N LYS A 203 -11.33 -10.95 11.68
CA LYS A 203 -11.84 -9.93 12.61
C LYS A 203 -11.91 -8.56 11.93
N THR A 204 -12.92 -7.77 12.30
CA THR A 204 -13.04 -6.35 11.92
C THR A 204 -12.13 -5.47 12.79
N ASN A 205 -11.82 -4.26 12.34
CA ASN A 205 -10.99 -3.33 13.11
C ASN A 205 -11.79 -2.77 14.32
N PRO A 206 -11.31 -2.95 15.57
CA PRO A 206 -12.02 -2.49 16.77
C PRO A 206 -12.18 -0.96 16.83
N LEU A 207 -11.23 -0.19 16.29
CA LEU A 207 -11.30 1.26 16.22
C LEU A 207 -12.40 1.72 15.25
N HIS A 208 -12.64 0.98 14.16
CA HIS A 208 -13.74 1.26 13.24
C HIS A 208 -15.10 1.04 13.91
N GLY A 209 -15.22 0.01 14.75
CA GLY A 209 -16.39 -0.18 15.62
C GLY A 209 -16.62 1.02 16.55
N ARG A 210 -15.55 1.58 17.14
CA ARG A 210 -15.66 2.77 17.99
C ARG A 210 -16.04 4.04 17.20
N LEU A 211 -15.45 4.25 16.03
CA LEU A 211 -15.77 5.40 15.15
C LEU A 211 -17.23 5.34 14.70
N ALA A 212 -17.71 4.18 14.26
CA ALA A 212 -19.10 3.98 13.87
C ALA A 212 -20.09 4.20 15.03
N SER A 213 -19.71 3.84 16.26
CA SER A 213 -20.48 4.15 17.48
C SER A 213 -20.53 5.64 17.78
N ILE A 214 -19.48 6.42 17.49
CA ILE A 214 -19.46 7.89 17.66
C ILE A 214 -20.29 8.57 16.57
N LEU A 215 -20.27 8.03 15.35
CA LEU A 215 -21.00 8.53 14.18
C LEU A 215 -22.46 8.02 14.09
N GLU A 216 -22.89 7.19 15.05
CA GLU A 216 -24.22 6.55 15.09
C GLU A 216 -24.60 5.88 13.74
N ILE A 217 -23.67 5.13 13.15
CA ILE A 217 -23.82 4.59 11.78
C ILE A 217 -24.93 3.52 11.72
N ASP A 218 -26.03 3.90 11.07
CA ASP A 218 -27.05 2.99 10.57
C ASP A 218 -26.59 2.36 9.25
N VAL A 219 -25.94 1.19 9.34
CA VAL A 219 -25.40 0.42 8.20
C VAL A 219 -26.48 0.14 7.14
N ALA A 220 -27.72 -0.09 7.59
CA ALA A 220 -28.86 -0.40 6.75
C ALA A 220 -29.29 0.78 5.84
N LYS A 221 -28.89 2.02 6.13
CA LYS A 221 -29.04 3.16 5.19
C LYS A 221 -28.00 3.15 4.07
N TRP A 222 -26.80 2.62 4.33
CA TRP A 222 -25.65 2.67 3.41
C TRP A 222 -25.51 1.42 2.54
N TRP A 223 -26.01 0.28 3.01
CA TRP A 223 -25.90 -1.00 2.32
C TRP A 223 -27.16 -1.87 2.51
N ARG A 224 -27.56 -2.56 1.44
CA ARG A 224 -28.66 -3.54 1.44
C ARG A 224 -28.24 -4.82 0.73
N PRO A 225 -28.69 -5.99 1.19
CA PRO A 225 -28.45 -7.24 0.50
C PRO A 225 -29.30 -7.30 -0.78
N THR A 226 -28.65 -7.66 -1.89
CA THR A 226 -29.27 -7.91 -3.20
C THR A 226 -28.84 -9.27 -3.72
N SER A 227 -29.47 -9.76 -4.79
CA SER A 227 -29.05 -11.00 -5.47
C SER A 227 -27.58 -10.89 -5.89
N ALA A 228 -27.21 -9.78 -6.53
CA ALA A 228 -25.87 -9.53 -7.06
C ALA A 228 -24.77 -9.39 -5.99
N ASN A 229 -25.06 -8.77 -4.83
CA ASN A 229 -24.05 -8.50 -3.81
C ASN A 229 -23.97 -9.56 -2.69
N PHE A 230 -25.05 -10.32 -2.42
CA PHE A 230 -25.11 -11.24 -1.30
C PHE A 230 -25.88 -12.53 -1.57
N PHE A 231 -27.15 -12.48 -1.99
CA PHE A 231 -28.02 -13.67 -1.97
C PHE A 231 -27.60 -14.74 -2.99
N ASP A 232 -27.08 -14.37 -4.17
CA ASP A 232 -26.53 -15.35 -5.12
C ASP A 232 -25.16 -15.89 -4.71
N ARG A 233 -24.49 -15.27 -3.73
CA ARG A 233 -23.15 -15.66 -3.28
C ARG A 233 -23.17 -16.66 -2.11
N VAL A 234 -24.28 -16.74 -1.35
CA VAL A 234 -24.46 -17.67 -0.22
C VAL A 234 -25.14 -18.99 -0.61
N SER A 235 -25.19 -19.97 0.30
CA SER A 235 -25.85 -21.26 0.04
C SER A 235 -27.38 -21.16 0.14
N LYS A 236 -28.12 -22.09 -0.50
CA LYS A 236 -29.58 -22.19 -0.31
C LYS A 236 -29.96 -22.43 1.17
N GLY A 237 -29.14 -23.18 1.91
CA GLY A 237 -29.34 -23.39 3.36
C GLY A 237 -29.26 -22.08 4.13
N THR A 238 -28.27 -21.24 3.82
CA THR A 238 -28.09 -19.89 4.40
C THR A 238 -29.30 -19.00 4.13
N LEU A 239 -29.84 -19.00 2.90
CA LEU A 239 -31.04 -18.23 2.56
C LEU A 239 -32.28 -18.68 3.35
N LEU A 240 -32.47 -19.99 3.54
CA LEU A 240 -33.59 -20.52 4.32
C LEU A 240 -33.43 -20.26 5.83
N ALA A 241 -32.20 -20.29 6.35
CA ALA A 241 -31.90 -19.90 7.73
C ALA A 241 -32.22 -18.41 7.95
N LEU A 242 -31.79 -17.53 7.04
CA LEU A 242 -32.09 -16.09 7.08
C LEU A 242 -33.59 -15.79 7.00
N LEU A 243 -34.34 -16.49 6.13
CA LEU A 243 -35.80 -16.37 6.09
C LEU A 243 -36.47 -16.87 7.38
N THR A 244 -35.83 -17.80 8.11
CA THR A 244 -36.29 -18.28 9.42
C THR A 244 -35.98 -17.25 10.53
N GLU A 245 -34.83 -16.59 10.47
CA GLU A 245 -34.43 -15.51 11.37
C GLU A 245 -35.38 -14.30 11.27
N VAL A 246 -35.68 -13.85 10.04
CA VAL A 246 -36.42 -12.60 9.78
C VAL A 246 -37.95 -12.77 9.80
N GLY A 247 -38.48 -13.94 9.45
CA GLY A 247 -39.93 -14.19 9.35
C GLY A 247 -40.40 -15.54 9.88
N GLY A 248 -39.58 -16.21 10.69
CA GLY A 248 -39.91 -17.49 11.30
C GLY A 248 -39.94 -18.68 10.33
N PRO A 249 -40.10 -19.91 10.86
CA PRO A 249 -40.05 -21.13 10.06
C PRO A 249 -41.19 -21.22 9.03
N VAL A 250 -42.31 -20.53 9.26
CA VAL A 250 -43.46 -20.49 8.35
C VAL A 250 -43.13 -19.71 7.06
N LEU A 251 -42.32 -18.66 7.13
CA LEU A 251 -41.85 -17.95 5.94
C LEU A 251 -40.87 -18.83 5.15
N ALA A 252 -39.84 -19.36 5.82
CA ALA A 252 -38.83 -20.21 5.18
C ALA A 252 -39.43 -21.46 4.52
N ALA A 253 -40.44 -22.08 5.13
CA ALA A 253 -41.15 -23.26 4.58
C ALA A 253 -41.71 -23.02 3.16
N ARG A 254 -42.12 -21.79 2.83
CA ARG A 254 -42.64 -21.42 1.49
C ARG A 254 -41.59 -21.57 0.38
N TYR A 255 -40.31 -21.50 0.73
CA TYR A 255 -39.17 -21.46 -0.19
C TYR A 255 -38.36 -22.76 -0.25
N VAL A 256 -38.68 -23.77 0.58
CA VAL A 256 -37.95 -25.05 0.62
C VAL A 256 -37.96 -25.76 -0.74
N GLY A 257 -39.07 -25.71 -1.47
CA GLY A 257 -39.20 -26.29 -2.82
C GLY A 257 -38.60 -25.45 -3.96
N SER A 258 -38.35 -24.16 -3.75
CA SER A 258 -37.93 -23.21 -4.79
C SER A 258 -36.47 -23.38 -5.21
N LYS A 259 -36.10 -22.94 -6.42
CA LYS A 259 -34.70 -22.90 -6.88
C LYS A 259 -33.95 -21.75 -6.22
N LYS A 260 -32.63 -21.87 -6.05
CA LYS A 260 -31.80 -20.84 -5.37
C LYS A 260 -32.04 -19.42 -5.92
N GLY A 261 -32.03 -19.25 -7.25
CA GLY A 261 -32.26 -17.93 -7.87
C GLY A 261 -33.65 -17.35 -7.59
N GLU A 262 -34.70 -18.19 -7.53
CA GLU A 262 -36.06 -17.75 -7.18
C GLU A 262 -36.12 -17.27 -5.72
N ILE A 263 -35.40 -17.94 -4.81
CA ILE A 263 -35.27 -17.53 -3.40
C ILE A 263 -34.47 -16.23 -3.31
N SER A 264 -33.34 -16.13 -4.02
CA SER A 264 -32.48 -14.95 -4.08
C SER A 264 -33.25 -13.69 -4.50
N THR A 265 -33.96 -13.74 -5.64
CA THR A 265 -34.82 -12.66 -6.12
C THR A 265 -35.98 -12.34 -5.16
N SER A 266 -36.50 -13.33 -4.44
CA SER A 266 -37.55 -13.13 -3.44
C SER A 266 -37.02 -12.45 -2.17
N CYS A 267 -35.81 -12.82 -1.73
CA CYS A 267 -35.11 -12.17 -0.63
C CYS A 267 -34.80 -10.71 -0.98
N GLU A 268 -34.29 -10.41 -2.18
CA GLU A 268 -34.04 -9.02 -2.59
C GLU A 268 -35.28 -8.14 -2.45
N LYS A 269 -36.45 -8.60 -2.92
CA LYS A 269 -37.72 -7.87 -2.75
C LYS A 269 -38.19 -7.77 -1.30
N LEU A 270 -37.92 -8.78 -0.47
CA LEU A 270 -38.26 -8.76 0.95
C LEU A 270 -37.42 -7.74 1.73
N PHE A 271 -36.10 -7.76 1.53
CA PHE A 271 -35.14 -6.90 2.22
C PHE A 271 -35.07 -5.47 1.63
N ALA A 272 -35.57 -5.26 0.41
CA ALA A 272 -35.92 -3.94 -0.12
C ALA A 272 -37.28 -3.40 0.42
N GLY A 273 -38.05 -4.21 1.16
CA GLY A 273 -39.35 -3.83 1.69
C GLY A 273 -40.50 -3.79 0.65
N GLU A 274 -40.28 -4.33 -0.55
CA GLU A 274 -41.28 -4.43 -1.63
C GLU A 274 -42.27 -5.59 -1.42
N ALA A 275 -41.87 -6.62 -0.68
CA ALA A 275 -42.72 -7.79 -0.42
C ALA A 275 -43.87 -7.47 0.55
N ILE A 276 -45.05 -8.03 0.27
CA ILE A 276 -46.21 -7.98 1.16
C ILE A 276 -46.04 -9.04 2.26
N THR A 277 -45.63 -8.60 3.44
CA THR A 277 -45.41 -9.42 4.64
C THR A 277 -45.99 -8.75 5.89
N GLU A 278 -45.94 -9.45 7.02
CA GLU A 278 -46.32 -8.91 8.32
C GLU A 278 -45.37 -7.75 8.71
N ALA A 279 -45.89 -6.76 9.46
CA ALA A 279 -45.16 -5.53 9.74
C ALA A 279 -43.81 -5.80 10.46
N GLU A 280 -43.80 -6.71 11.42
CA GLU A 280 -42.61 -7.13 12.16
C GLU A 280 -41.56 -7.79 11.24
N THR A 281 -41.98 -8.68 10.34
CA THR A 281 -41.09 -9.28 9.32
C THR A 281 -40.52 -8.23 8.37
N LYS A 282 -41.32 -7.24 7.97
CA LYS A 282 -40.85 -6.15 7.10
C LYS A 282 -39.87 -5.23 7.82
N GLU A 283 -40.13 -4.91 9.08
CA GLU A 283 -39.22 -4.12 9.92
C GLU A 283 -37.90 -4.85 10.16
N ALA A 284 -37.95 -6.14 10.52
CA ALA A 284 -36.78 -7.00 10.65
C ALA A 284 -35.96 -7.08 9.36
N ALA A 285 -36.60 -7.28 8.20
CA ALA A 285 -35.93 -7.31 6.90
C ALA A 285 -35.28 -5.96 6.54
N LEU A 286 -35.91 -4.84 6.93
CA LEU A 286 -35.37 -3.48 6.76
C LEU A 286 -34.37 -3.06 7.83
N ALA A 287 -34.24 -3.78 8.95
CA ALA A 287 -33.17 -3.59 9.94
C ALA A 287 -31.95 -4.49 9.66
N TRP A 288 -32.16 -5.63 8.99
CA TRP A 288 -31.15 -6.68 8.89
C TRP A 288 -29.96 -6.31 8.00
N VAL A 289 -28.77 -6.61 8.53
CA VAL A 289 -27.49 -6.68 7.82
C VAL A 289 -26.68 -7.89 8.33
N PRO A 290 -25.83 -8.53 7.50
CA PRO A 290 -24.94 -9.60 7.94
C PRO A 290 -23.97 -9.13 9.03
N ASP A 291 -23.54 -10.01 9.93
CA ASP A 291 -22.62 -9.65 11.02
C ASP A 291 -21.29 -9.06 10.52
N ALA A 292 -20.79 -9.52 9.37
CA ALA A 292 -19.59 -8.96 8.72
C ALA A 292 -19.73 -7.48 8.26
N MET A 293 -20.95 -6.95 8.22
CA MET A 293 -21.25 -5.54 7.92
C MET A 293 -21.49 -4.72 9.20
N ARG A 294 -21.54 -5.34 10.39
CA ARG A 294 -21.86 -4.68 11.66
C ARG A 294 -20.62 -4.07 12.31
N PHE A 295 -20.84 -2.95 12.99
CA PHE A 295 -19.83 -2.25 13.78
C PHE A 295 -20.03 -2.54 15.27
N ASP A 296 -19.96 -3.82 15.66
CA ASP A 296 -20.21 -4.23 17.06
C ASP A 296 -19.07 -3.81 18.00
N ALA A 297 -19.30 -2.71 18.73
CA ALA A 297 -18.36 -2.13 19.70
C ALA A 297 -18.15 -2.96 20.98
N VAL A 298 -18.78 -4.14 21.10
CA VAL A 298 -18.71 -4.98 22.32
C VAL A 298 -17.52 -5.95 22.26
N SER A 299 -17.15 -6.46 21.08
CA SER A 299 -15.97 -7.33 20.93
C SER A 299 -14.64 -6.56 21.06
N SER A 300 -14.64 -5.24 20.84
CA SER A 300 -13.42 -4.43 20.76
C SER A 300 -12.76 -4.08 22.10
N LEU A 301 -13.41 -4.34 23.24
CA LEU A 301 -12.89 -4.02 24.58
C LEU A 301 -12.51 -5.25 25.42
N GLY A 302 -12.80 -6.46 24.93
CA GLY A 302 -12.61 -7.71 25.69
C GLY A 302 -11.61 -8.72 25.09
N ASP A 303 -11.14 -8.48 23.86
CA ASP A 303 -10.38 -9.44 23.06
C ASP A 303 -9.10 -8.82 22.45
N ALA A 304 -8.66 -7.71 23.04
CA ALA A 304 -7.40 -7.04 22.71
C ALA A 304 -6.23 -7.68 23.47
N ASP A 305 -5.97 -8.97 23.20
CA ASP A 305 -4.62 -9.51 23.32
C ASP A 305 -3.77 -8.82 22.24
N ILE A 306 -3.28 -7.62 22.59
CA ILE A 306 -2.27 -6.93 21.80
C ILE A 306 -0.98 -7.71 22.03
N ASP A 307 -0.61 -8.52 21.04
CA ASP A 307 0.66 -9.26 21.04
C ASP A 307 1.81 -8.26 20.81
N GLU A 308 2.09 -7.44 21.82
CA GLU A 308 3.31 -6.64 21.92
C GLU A 308 4.49 -7.57 22.24
N THR A 309 4.84 -8.44 21.28
CA THR A 309 6.22 -8.93 21.16
C THR A 309 7.10 -7.77 20.70
N LEU A 310 7.34 -6.85 21.63
CA LEU A 310 8.50 -5.98 21.57
C LEU A 310 9.72 -6.91 21.73
N ASP A 311 10.41 -7.16 20.63
CA ASP A 311 11.76 -7.75 20.68
C ASP A 311 12.68 -6.75 21.40
N ASP A 312 12.82 -6.94 22.72
CA ASP A 312 13.87 -6.30 23.52
C ASP A 312 15.23 -6.85 23.05
N GLU A 313 15.88 -6.13 22.15
CA GLU A 313 17.30 -6.33 21.82
C GLU A 313 18.16 -6.03 23.06
N ASP A 314 18.46 -7.06 23.86
CA ASP A 314 19.37 -6.95 25.00
C ASP A 314 20.81 -6.69 24.53
N ALA A 315 21.22 -5.43 24.62
CA ALA A 315 22.57 -4.98 24.33
C ALA A 315 23.56 -5.35 25.47
N GLY A 316 24.00 -6.61 25.49
CA GLY A 316 24.99 -7.16 26.42
C GLY A 316 26.38 -7.41 25.79
N ASP A 317 27.31 -6.49 26.03
CA ASP A 317 28.71 -6.40 25.54
C ASP A 317 29.54 -7.69 25.27
N ALA A 318 30.33 -7.62 24.18
CA ALA A 318 31.72 -8.09 23.97
C ALA A 318 32.09 -9.58 24.27
N GLU A 319 32.66 -10.39 23.36
CA GLU A 319 33.72 -10.13 22.37
C GLU A 319 33.76 -11.19 21.23
N GLY A 320 34.31 -10.80 20.07
CA GLY A 320 35.24 -11.67 19.34
C GLY A 320 34.72 -12.58 18.21
N GLY A 321 34.98 -12.18 16.96
CA GLY A 321 35.38 -13.11 15.90
C GLY A 321 34.44 -13.34 14.71
N LEU A 322 34.68 -12.58 13.64
CA LEU A 322 34.85 -13.02 12.23
C LEU A 322 33.88 -14.04 11.58
N THR A 323 33.50 -13.70 10.34
CA THR A 323 33.07 -14.58 9.21
C THR A 323 31.77 -15.37 9.38
N SER A 324 30.89 -15.57 8.39
CA SER A 324 30.58 -15.01 7.06
C SER A 324 29.66 -16.05 6.40
N ASP A 325 28.57 -15.61 5.77
CA ASP A 325 27.77 -16.31 4.75
C ASP A 325 27.14 -17.70 5.06
N ASP A 326 25.81 -17.69 4.95
CA ASP A 326 24.89 -18.74 4.45
C ASP A 326 25.46 -19.50 3.22
N PRO A 327 24.99 -20.72 2.83
CA PRO A 327 23.60 -20.85 2.34
C PRO A 327 22.90 -22.24 2.44
N LEU A 328 21.57 -22.22 2.17
CA LEU A 328 20.75 -23.06 1.25
C LEU A 328 21.22 -24.52 0.98
N GLU A 329 20.39 -25.56 0.83
CA GLU A 329 19.15 -25.77 0.06
C GLU A 329 18.67 -27.23 0.37
N GLU A 330 17.63 -27.88 -0.15
CA GLU A 330 16.63 -27.67 -1.22
C GLU A 330 15.34 -28.46 -0.83
N LEU A 331 14.22 -28.30 -1.54
CA LEU A 331 13.06 -29.20 -1.53
C LEU A 331 13.11 -30.19 -2.70
N ALA A 332 12.79 -31.45 -2.46
CA ALA A 332 12.20 -32.38 -3.45
C ALA A 332 11.28 -33.35 -2.67
N ASP A 333 10.11 -33.76 -3.15
CA ASP A 333 9.83 -34.31 -4.49
C ASP A 333 8.30 -34.41 -4.75
N HIS A 334 7.96 -34.75 -6.01
CA HIS A 334 6.72 -35.35 -6.55
C HIS A 334 5.52 -34.46 -6.96
N GLY A 335 5.20 -34.48 -8.27
CA GLY A 335 3.86 -34.10 -8.73
C GLY A 335 3.49 -34.01 -10.22
N HIS A 336 3.93 -34.93 -11.10
CA HIS A 336 3.09 -35.49 -12.21
C HIS A 336 2.71 -34.66 -13.48
N ASP A 337 3.17 -35.19 -14.63
CA ASP A 337 2.49 -35.44 -15.93
C ASP A 337 2.08 -34.38 -16.99
N ASP A 338 2.64 -34.64 -18.18
CA ASP A 338 2.03 -34.90 -19.51
C ASP A 338 1.66 -33.82 -20.55
N HIS A 339 2.27 -34.06 -21.73
CA HIS A 339 1.89 -33.81 -23.14
C HIS A 339 1.37 -32.42 -23.55
N GLU A 340 2.14 -31.67 -24.34
CA GLU A 340 2.32 -31.80 -25.81
C GLU A 340 1.03 -31.58 -26.61
N ASP A 341 0.94 -30.44 -27.30
CA ASP A 341 0.23 -30.35 -28.56
C ASP A 341 0.96 -29.40 -29.54
N ALA A 342 0.84 -29.66 -30.84
CA ALA A 342 1.88 -29.33 -31.82
C ALA A 342 1.70 -27.98 -32.54
N LEU A 343 2.83 -27.40 -32.97
CA LEU A 343 2.89 -26.31 -33.94
C LEU A 343 3.18 -26.87 -35.35
N GLU A 344 2.26 -26.66 -36.30
CA GLU A 344 2.57 -26.75 -37.74
C GLU A 344 2.61 -25.35 -38.38
N PRO A 345 3.54 -25.08 -39.32
CA PRO A 345 3.64 -23.80 -40.01
C PRO A 345 2.89 -23.80 -41.35
N VAL A 346 2.29 -22.67 -41.72
CA VAL A 346 1.93 -22.38 -43.11
C VAL A 346 2.51 -21.03 -43.50
N ASN A 347 3.48 -21.08 -44.40
CA ASN A 347 3.96 -19.95 -45.17
C ASN A 347 3.28 -20.02 -46.54
N ASP A 348 2.73 -18.91 -47.05
CA ASP A 348 2.58 -18.74 -48.50
C ASP A 348 2.51 -17.27 -48.92
N ASP A 349 3.12 -17.01 -50.07
CA ASP A 349 3.41 -15.70 -50.67
C ASP A 349 2.19 -15.02 -51.31
N ALA A 350 2.14 -13.68 -51.28
CA ALA A 350 1.47 -12.86 -52.34
C ALA A 350 1.79 -11.34 -52.24
N THR A 351 2.98 -10.95 -52.70
CA THR A 351 3.25 -9.75 -53.54
C THR A 351 2.34 -8.50 -53.46
N LEU A 352 2.94 -7.38 -53.02
CA LEU A 352 3.03 -6.07 -53.70
C LEU A 352 1.86 -5.58 -54.59
N ILE A 353 1.25 -4.44 -54.20
CA ILE A 353 1.11 -3.23 -55.06
C ILE A 353 1.28 -1.98 -54.15
N ALA A 354 2.01 -0.97 -54.63
CA ALA A 354 2.10 0.36 -54.02
C ALA A 354 1.39 1.42 -54.90
N ALA A 355 0.81 2.44 -54.28
CA ALA A 355 0.41 3.68 -54.95
C ALA A 355 0.33 4.85 -53.94
N GLU A 356 1.07 5.92 -54.28
CA GLU A 356 1.04 7.32 -53.80
C GLU A 356 0.90 7.62 -52.28
#